data_AF-A0A943G0P9-F1
#
_entry.id   AF-A0A943G0P9-F1
#
_cell.length_a   1.000
_cell.length_b   1.000
_cell.length_c   1.000
_cell.angle_alpha   90.00
_cell.angle_beta   90.00
_cell.angle_gamma   90.00
#
_symmetry.space_group_name_H-M   'P 1'
#
loop_
_entity.id
_entity.type
_entity.pdbx_description
1 polymer ?
#
loop_
_entity_poly.entity_id
_entity_poly.type
_entity_poly.pdbx_seq_one_letter_code
_entity_poly.pdbx_strand_id
1 'polypeptide(L)'
;MKESDNKDVSNRAYRLLVPYSNTVDMAKKILLFYNGYLMASGNEKNVIDARHLNLLAYYFVFGYSYETKKKFSHCFSTDLQYVSVLDTEMKKRGILIDREGNYRTRCLCPDIENMRRLFVLEGSRDQCALVSLFYRKKTFEADAEE
;
A
#
# COMPACT_ATOMS: atom_id res chain seq x y z
N MET A 1 -40.37 25.40 14.85
CA MET A 1 -39.47 24.37 14.30
C MET A 1 -38.12 25.03 14.08
N LYS A 2 -37.15 24.76 14.95
CA LYS A 2 -35.75 25.11 14.68
C LYS A 2 -35.14 23.87 14.03
N GLU A 3 -34.69 24.03 12.79
CA GLU A 3 -33.92 23.01 12.09
C GLU A 3 -32.70 22.65 12.95
N SER A 4 -32.58 21.36 13.21
CA SER A 4 -31.50 20.73 13.94
C SER A 4 -30.17 21.00 13.24
N ASP A 5 -29.33 21.83 13.87
CA ASP A 5 -27.91 21.93 13.56
C ASP A 5 -27.30 20.53 13.60
N ASN A 6 -27.00 20.02 12.41
CA ASN A 6 -26.53 18.67 12.16
C ASN A 6 -25.05 18.56 12.58
N LYS A 7 -24.81 18.44 13.89
CA LYS A 7 -23.48 18.24 14.50
C LYS A 7 -22.88 16.85 14.27
N ASP A 8 -23.48 16.01 13.43
CA ASP A 8 -23.10 14.60 13.23
C ASP A 8 -22.32 14.30 11.94
N VAL A 9 -21.34 15.15 11.58
CA VAL A 9 -20.33 14.80 10.55
C VAL A 9 -18.92 14.66 11.13
N SER A 10 -18.84 14.52 12.46
CA SER A 10 -17.60 14.28 13.21
C SER A 10 -17.19 12.80 13.10
N ASN A 11 -16.10 12.52 12.37
CA ASN A 11 -15.38 11.24 12.29
C ASN A 11 -16.18 10.01 11.80
N ARG A 12 -16.41 9.90 10.49
CA ARG A 12 -16.86 8.63 9.89
C ARG A 12 -15.69 7.65 9.81
N ALA A 13 -15.81 6.52 10.51
CA ALA A 13 -14.91 5.38 10.39
C ALA A 13 -15.61 4.27 9.61
N TYR A 14 -15.02 3.84 8.50
CA TYR A 14 -15.49 2.69 7.74
C TYR A 14 -14.64 1.48 8.10
N ARG A 15 -15.28 0.43 8.61
CA ARG A 15 -14.61 -0.85 8.90
C ARG A 15 -15.04 -1.87 7.86
N LEU A 16 -14.06 -2.41 7.16
CA LEU A 16 -14.25 -3.36 6.09
C LEU A 16 -13.55 -4.67 6.48
N LEU A 17 -14.30 -5.76 6.43
CA LEU A 17 -13.75 -7.10 6.50
C LEU A 17 -13.45 -7.57 5.07
N VAL A 18 -12.18 -7.82 4.79
CA VAL A 18 -11.69 -8.10 3.45
C VAL A 18 -11.32 -9.58 3.39
N PRO A 19 -12.19 -10.45 2.83
CA PRO A 19 -11.87 -11.87 2.67
C PRO A 19 -10.76 -12.04 1.63
N TYR A 20 -9.88 -13.02 1.83
CA TYR A 20 -8.82 -13.33 0.87
C TYR A 20 -8.59 -14.83 0.71
N SER A 21 -8.22 -15.24 -0.50
CA SER A 21 -7.99 -16.65 -0.85
C SER A 21 -6.61 -17.16 -0.42
N ASN A 22 -5.62 -16.28 -0.43
CA ASN A 22 -4.25 -16.55 0.01
C ASN A 22 -3.55 -15.23 0.39
N THR A 23 -2.36 -15.32 0.96
CA THR A 23 -1.60 -14.15 1.43
C THR A 23 -1.20 -13.18 0.32
N VAL A 24 -1.03 -13.65 -0.93
CA VAL A 24 -0.75 -12.78 -2.08
C VAL A 24 -2.00 -12.01 -2.50
N ASP A 25 -3.18 -12.65 -2.49
CA ASP A 25 -4.47 -11.99 -2.71
C ASP A 25 -4.75 -10.92 -1.64
N MET A 26 -4.50 -11.25 -0.36
CA MET A 26 -4.55 -10.28 0.74
C MET A 26 -3.63 -9.09 0.46
N ALA A 27 -2.36 -9.35 0.12
CA ALA A 27 -1.39 -8.30 -0.15
C ALA A 27 -1.86 -7.36 -1.28
N LYS A 28 -2.40 -7.90 -2.37
CA LYS A 28 -2.97 -7.08 -3.46
C LYS A 28 -4.10 -6.19 -2.95
N LYS A 29 -5.04 -6.72 -2.17
CA LYS A 29 -6.17 -5.97 -1.63
C LYS A 29 -5.72 -4.85 -0.69
N ILE A 30 -4.80 -5.14 0.24
CA ILE A 30 -4.24 -4.14 1.16
C ILE A 30 -3.48 -3.05 0.40
N LEU A 31 -2.65 -3.43 -0.58
CA LEU A 31 -1.92 -2.47 -1.42
C LEU A 31 -2.87 -1.60 -2.26
N LEU A 32 -4.02 -2.11 -2.70
CA LEU A 32 -5.04 -1.30 -3.37
C LEU A 32 -5.67 -0.25 -2.44
N PHE A 33 -5.96 -0.60 -1.18
CA PHE A 33 -6.43 0.38 -0.19
C PHE A 33 -5.38 1.47 0.06
N TYR A 34 -4.11 1.07 0.21
CA TYR A 34 -3.00 2.02 0.36
C TYR A 34 -2.85 2.91 -0.88
N ASN A 35 -3.00 2.35 -2.08
CA ASN A 35 -2.96 3.14 -3.31
C ASN A 35 -4.08 4.18 -3.38
N GLY A 36 -5.29 3.82 -2.95
CA GLY A 36 -6.41 4.76 -2.81
C GLY A 36 -6.10 5.91 -1.85
N TYR A 37 -5.43 5.62 -0.72
CA TYR A 37 -4.92 6.64 0.19
C TYR A 37 -3.88 7.55 -0.48
N LEU A 38 -2.91 6.99 -1.21
CA LEU A 38 -1.88 7.77 -1.92
C LEU A 38 -2.52 8.74 -2.92
N MET A 39 -3.48 8.27 -3.72
CA MET A 39 -4.22 9.09 -4.67
C MET A 39 -4.99 10.22 -3.97
N ALA A 40 -5.68 9.91 -2.87
CA ALA A 40 -6.42 10.92 -2.10
C ALA A 40 -5.52 11.95 -1.40
N SER A 41 -4.29 11.57 -1.06
CA SER A 41 -3.30 12.45 -0.41
C SER A 41 -2.62 13.46 -1.36
N GLY A 42 -2.86 13.36 -2.68
CA GLY A 42 -2.19 14.17 -3.68
C GLY A 42 -0.74 13.74 -3.98
N ASN A 43 -0.31 12.56 -3.48
CA ASN A 43 1.02 12.03 -3.72
C ASN A 43 1.06 11.16 -5.00
N GLU A 44 0.82 11.79 -6.14
CA GLU A 44 0.72 11.11 -7.44
C GLU A 44 2.02 10.39 -7.83
N LYS A 45 3.16 10.91 -7.39
CA LYS A 45 4.50 10.34 -7.68
C LYS A 45 4.66 8.90 -7.18
N ASN A 46 3.95 8.55 -6.10
CA ASN A 46 4.11 7.26 -5.42
C ASN A 46 2.99 6.26 -5.76
N VAL A 47 2.05 6.63 -6.64
CA VAL A 47 0.92 5.78 -7.02
C VAL A 47 1.43 4.46 -7.63
N ILE A 48 0.81 3.36 -7.20
CA ILE A 48 1.11 2.00 -7.62
C ILE A 48 0.28 1.70 -8.86
N ASP A 49 0.93 1.51 -10.02
CA ASP A 49 0.20 1.11 -11.23
C ASP A 49 -0.18 -0.38 -11.16
N ALA A 50 -1.19 -0.76 -11.93
CA ALA A 50 -1.66 -2.14 -12.03
C ALA A 50 -0.54 -3.14 -12.39
N ARG A 51 0.43 -2.73 -13.21
CA ARG A 51 1.58 -3.55 -13.60
C ARG A 51 2.58 -3.79 -12.47
N HIS A 52 2.72 -2.85 -11.52
CA HIS A 52 3.61 -2.99 -10.35
C HIS A 52 2.96 -3.81 -9.25
N LEU A 53 1.63 -3.73 -9.12
CA LEU A 53 0.87 -4.33 -8.03
C LEU A 53 1.19 -5.82 -7.81
N ASN A 54 1.29 -6.62 -8.88
CA ASN A 54 1.55 -8.05 -8.76
C ASN A 54 2.95 -8.33 -8.20
N LEU A 55 3.98 -7.64 -8.70
CA LEU A 55 5.35 -7.81 -8.21
C LEU A 55 5.50 -7.26 -6.79
N LEU A 56 4.89 -6.11 -6.51
CA LEU A 56 4.88 -5.50 -5.19
C LEU A 56 4.19 -6.41 -4.16
N ALA A 57 3.09 -7.08 -4.53
CA ALA A 57 2.44 -8.06 -3.66
C ALA A 57 3.37 -9.24 -3.32
N TYR A 58 4.23 -9.66 -4.26
CA TYR A 58 5.23 -10.70 -3.99
C TYR A 58 6.31 -10.19 -3.02
N TYR A 59 6.82 -8.98 -3.21
CA TYR A 59 7.75 -8.38 -2.25
C TYR A 59 7.13 -8.14 -0.88
N PHE A 60 5.86 -7.76 -0.84
CA PHE A 60 5.10 -7.59 0.40
C PHE A 60 5.01 -8.91 1.17
N VAL A 61 4.69 -10.02 0.49
CA VAL A 61 4.55 -11.32 1.17
C VAL A 61 5.90 -11.97 1.48
N PHE A 62 6.80 -12.04 0.51
CA PHE A 62 8.03 -12.84 0.60
C PHE A 62 9.28 -12.03 0.93
N GLY A 63 9.17 -10.70 0.99
CA GLY A 63 10.31 -9.79 1.12
C GLY A 63 10.99 -9.51 -0.22
N TYR A 64 11.72 -8.39 -0.29
CA TYR A 64 12.57 -8.08 -1.44
C TYR A 64 13.81 -8.98 -1.42
N SER A 65 13.93 -9.87 -2.40
CA SER A 65 15.09 -10.74 -2.58
C SER A 65 15.18 -11.25 -4.02
N TYR A 66 16.31 -11.82 -4.40
CA TYR A 66 16.46 -12.44 -5.72
C TYR A 66 15.56 -13.67 -5.86
N GLU A 67 15.37 -14.42 -4.77
CA GLU A 67 14.48 -15.57 -4.67
C GLU A 67 13.03 -15.17 -4.93
N THR A 68 12.57 -14.06 -4.37
CA THR A 68 11.22 -13.54 -4.62
C THR A 68 11.04 -13.14 -6.09
N LYS A 69 12.05 -12.54 -6.72
CA LYS A 69 12.03 -12.21 -8.15
C LYS A 69 11.90 -13.46 -9.02
N LYS A 70 12.65 -14.51 -8.73
CA LYS A 70 12.52 -15.80 -9.43
C LYS A 70 11.14 -16.40 -9.23
N LYS A 71 10.61 -16.36 -8.00
CA LYS A 71 9.28 -16.87 -7.69
C LYS A 71 8.20 -16.15 -8.49
N PHE A 72 8.26 -14.83 -8.57
CA PHE A 72 7.36 -14.03 -9.39
C PHE A 72 7.50 -14.38 -10.88
N SER A 73 8.72 -14.37 -11.40
CA SER A 73 9.05 -14.69 -12.79
C SER A 73 8.48 -16.06 -13.21
N HIS A 74 8.64 -17.08 -12.35
CA HIS A 74 8.08 -18.40 -12.55
C HIS A 74 6.54 -18.41 -12.53
N CYS A 75 5.90 -17.74 -11.56
CA CYS A 75 4.44 -17.72 -11.44
C CYS A 75 3.73 -16.96 -12.56
N PHE A 76 4.36 -15.92 -13.13
CA PHE A 76 3.77 -15.08 -14.17
C PHE A 76 4.35 -15.32 -15.56
N SER A 77 5.23 -16.33 -15.71
CA SER A 77 5.94 -16.63 -16.96
C SER A 77 6.61 -15.41 -17.59
N THR A 78 7.20 -14.54 -16.77
CA THR A 78 7.89 -13.31 -17.20
C THR A 78 9.39 -13.45 -17.04
N ASP A 79 10.18 -12.83 -17.92
CA ASP A 79 11.63 -12.82 -17.77
C ASP A 79 12.10 -11.92 -16.60
N LEU A 80 13.33 -12.14 -16.14
CA LEU A 80 13.94 -11.36 -15.05
C LEU A 80 14.35 -9.94 -15.47
N GLN A 81 14.49 -9.67 -16.78
CA GLN A 81 14.77 -8.32 -17.27
C GLN A 81 13.55 -7.42 -17.07
N TYR A 82 12.35 -7.91 -17.38
CA TYR A 82 11.08 -7.26 -17.13
C TYR A 82 10.87 -6.99 -15.63
N VAL A 83 11.17 -7.97 -14.77
CA VAL A 83 11.17 -7.77 -13.31
C VAL A 83 12.11 -6.63 -12.91
N SER A 84 13.30 -6.55 -13.51
CA SER A 84 14.28 -5.49 -13.25
C SER A 84 13.81 -4.10 -13.72
N VAL A 85 13.04 -4.05 -14.81
CA VAL A 85 12.37 -2.82 -15.28
C VAL A 85 11.35 -2.35 -14.25
N LEU A 86 10.43 -3.23 -13.82
CA LEU A 86 9.43 -2.91 -12.79
C LEU A 86 10.08 -2.44 -11.49
N ASP A 87 11.17 -3.09 -11.09
CA ASP A 87 11.98 -2.73 -9.93
C ASP A 87 12.52 -1.29 -10.00
N THR A 88 13.02 -0.92 -11.18
CA THR A 88 13.58 0.41 -11.42
C THR A 88 12.49 1.47 -11.44
N GLU A 89 11.33 1.16 -12.02
CA GLU A 89 10.14 2.01 -11.98
C GLU A 89 9.66 2.22 -10.53
N MET A 90 9.55 1.16 -9.73
CA MET A 90 9.16 1.24 -8.32
C MET A 90 10.18 2.04 -7.47
N LYS A 91 11.48 1.94 -7.78
CA LYS A 91 12.50 2.80 -7.13
C LYS A 91 12.30 4.28 -7.46
N LYS A 92 12.04 4.62 -8.74
CA LYS A 92 11.80 6.02 -9.14
C LYS A 92 10.57 6.64 -8.45
N ARG A 93 9.58 5.80 -8.11
CA ARG A 93 8.36 6.15 -7.39
C ARG A 93 8.48 6.13 -5.86
N GLY A 94 9.66 5.81 -5.33
CA GLY A 94 9.87 5.72 -3.88
C GLY A 94 9.16 4.55 -3.18
N ILE A 95 8.62 3.58 -3.94
CA ILE A 95 8.04 2.34 -3.42
C ILE A 95 9.16 1.40 -2.93
N LEU A 96 10.27 1.38 -3.67
CA LEU A 96 11.52 0.74 -3.26
C LEU A 96 12.56 1.82 -2.92
N ILE A 97 13.29 1.61 -1.84
CA ILE A 97 14.38 2.49 -1.40
C ILE A 97 15.68 1.69 -1.28
N ASP A 98 16.83 2.38 -1.32
CA ASP A 98 18.12 1.74 -1.08
C ASP A 98 18.28 1.47 0.41
N ARG A 99 18.62 0.22 0.77
CA ARG A 99 18.82 -0.18 2.15
C ARG A 99 20.13 0.41 2.65
N GLU A 100 20.08 1.18 3.74
CA GLU A 100 21.26 1.75 4.41
C GLU A 100 22.16 2.56 3.45
N GLY A 101 21.59 3.16 2.40
CA GLY A 101 22.33 3.91 1.37
C GLY A 101 23.09 3.03 0.37
N ASN A 102 22.96 1.70 0.43
CA ASN A 102 23.58 0.80 -0.53
C ASN A 102 22.70 0.63 -1.78
N TYR A 103 23.12 1.23 -2.89
CA TYR A 103 22.43 1.17 -4.19
C TYR A 103 22.26 -0.25 -4.75
N ARG A 104 23.02 -1.24 -4.25
CA ARG A 104 22.96 -2.64 -4.69
C ARG A 104 21.86 -3.43 -3.99
N THR A 105 21.37 -2.96 -2.85
CA THR A 105 20.37 -3.66 -2.04
C THR A 105 19.18 -2.74 -1.79
N ARG A 106 17.99 -3.15 -2.24
CA ARG A 106 16.75 -2.38 -2.04
C ARG A 106 15.89 -2.99 -0.96
N CYS A 107 14.99 -2.20 -0.38
CA CYS A 107 13.92 -2.65 0.49
C CYS A 107 12.63 -1.89 0.19
N LEU A 108 11.52 -2.35 0.76
CA LEU A 108 10.24 -1.63 0.70
C LEU A 108 10.38 -0.31 1.46
N CYS A 109 9.64 0.71 1.03
CA CYS A 109 9.57 1.97 1.78
C CYS A 109 8.95 1.74 3.17
N PRO A 110 9.20 2.64 4.14
CA PRO A 110 8.80 2.43 5.53
C PRO A 110 7.32 2.13 5.72
N ASP A 111 6.44 2.83 5.00
CA ASP A 111 4.99 2.62 5.06
C ASP A 111 4.60 1.20 4.66
N ILE A 112 5.14 0.73 3.52
CA ILE A 112 4.83 -0.60 2.99
C ILE A 112 5.46 -1.69 3.86
N GLU A 113 6.67 -1.49 4.38
CA GLU A 113 7.30 -2.44 5.32
C GLU A 113 6.52 -2.53 6.63
N ASN A 114 6.00 -1.40 7.14
CA ASN A 114 5.14 -1.38 8.33
C ASN A 114 3.83 -2.13 8.09
N MET A 115 3.17 -1.92 6.95
CA MET A 115 2.00 -2.69 6.56
C MET A 115 2.33 -4.19 6.42
N ARG A 116 3.45 -4.53 5.80
CA ARG A 116 3.93 -5.90 5.68
C ARG A 116 4.10 -6.55 7.05
N ARG A 117 4.71 -5.85 8.00
CA ARG A 117 4.86 -6.33 9.37
C ARG A 117 3.49 -6.67 9.99
N LEU A 118 2.54 -5.74 9.92
CA LEU A 118 1.22 -5.90 10.52
C LEU A 118 0.37 -7.01 9.87
N PHE A 119 0.37 -7.10 8.54
CA PHE A 119 -0.52 -8.02 7.81
C PHE A 119 0.10 -9.38 7.52
N VAL A 120 1.43 -9.47 7.34
CA VAL A 120 2.10 -10.70 6.89
C VAL A 120 2.92 -11.35 8.02
N LEU A 121 3.67 -10.56 8.78
CA LEU A 121 4.58 -11.10 9.80
C LEU A 121 3.89 -11.33 11.15
N GLU A 122 3.04 -10.38 11.54
CA GLU A 122 2.32 -10.36 12.82
C GLU A 122 0.81 -10.63 12.66
N GLY A 123 0.33 -10.73 11.41
CA GLY A 123 -1.09 -10.85 11.09
C GLY A 123 -1.71 -12.17 11.56
N SER A 124 -3.01 -12.11 11.87
CA SER A 124 -3.79 -13.31 12.18
C SER A 124 -3.83 -14.27 10.99
N ARG A 125 -3.90 -15.57 11.27
CA ARG A 125 -4.10 -16.63 10.26
C ARG A 125 -5.56 -16.80 9.84
N ASP A 126 -6.47 -16.05 10.46
CA ASP A 126 -7.85 -15.95 10.02
C ASP A 126 -7.84 -15.31 8.63
N GLN A 127 -8.45 -15.95 7.63
CA GLN A 127 -8.39 -15.54 6.22
C GLN A 127 -9.20 -14.26 5.90
N CYS A 128 -9.22 -13.32 6.84
CA CYS A 128 -9.94 -12.07 6.81
C CYS A 128 -9.02 -10.95 7.32
N ALA A 129 -8.83 -9.90 6.52
CA ALA A 129 -8.13 -8.70 6.97
C ALA A 129 -9.14 -7.64 7.41
N LEU A 130 -8.97 -7.09 8.61
CA LEU A 130 -9.75 -5.94 9.07
C LEU A 130 -9.06 -4.65 8.66
N VAL A 131 -9.71 -3.85 7.81
CA VAL A 131 -9.22 -2.54 7.39
C VAL A 131 -10.16 -1.46 7.93
N SER A 132 -9.58 -0.48 8.64
CA SER A 132 -10.32 0.68 9.16
C SER A 132 -9.87 1.94 8.42
N LEU A 133 -10.81 2.60 7.75
CA LEU A 133 -10.59 3.88 7.08
C LEU A 133 -11.21 5.00 7.93
N PHE A 134 -10.41 5.99 8.29
CA PHE A 134 -10.84 7.14 9.08
C PHE A 134 -10.91 8.37 8.19
N TYR A 135 -12.12 8.89 7.97
CA TYR A 135 -12.30 10.16 7.29
C TYR A 135 -12.25 11.31 8.29
N ARG A 136 -11.27 12.21 8.12
CA ARG A 136 -11.19 13.47 8.86
C ARG A 136 -11.41 14.62 7.89
N LYS A 137 -12.51 15.34 8.03
CA LYS A 137 -12.74 16.59 7.30
C LYS A 137 -11.68 17.58 7.78
N LYS A 138 -10.80 18.04 6.88
CA LYS A 138 -9.99 19.23 7.17
C LYS A 138 -10.93 20.43 7.13
N THR A 139 -11.17 21.05 8.28
CA THR A 139 -11.64 22.43 8.31
C THR A 139 -10.45 23.27 7.88
N PHE A 140 -10.51 23.82 6.67
CA PHE A 140 -9.67 24.95 6.34
C PHE A 140 -10.20 26.11 7.18
N GLU A 141 -9.49 26.46 8.25
CA GLU A 141 -9.63 27.81 8.80
C GLU A 141 -9.21 28.73 7.65
N ALA A 142 -10.17 29.46 7.10
CA ALA A 142 -9.85 30.55 6.19
C ALA A 142 -8.92 31.47 6.97
N ASP A 143 -7.74 31.73 6.42
CA ASP A 143 -6.83 32.74 6.92
C ASP A 143 -7.65 33.99 7.25
N ALA A 144 -7.74 34.31 8.54
CA ALA A 144 -8.24 35.60 8.98
C ALA A 144 -7.19 36.62 8.55
N GLU A 145 -7.33 37.12 7.32
CA GLU A 145 -6.83 38.43 6.96
C GLU A 145 -7.60 39.46 7.80
N GLU A 146 -6.94 40.00 8.81
CA GLU A 146 -7.04 41.42 9.21
C GLU A 146 -5.73 41.89 9.86
#